data_AF-A0A8G1YZD3-F1
#
_entry.id   AF-A0A8G1YZD3-F1
#
_cell.length_a   1.000
_cell.length_b   1.000
_cell.length_c   1.000
_cell.angle_alpha   90.00
_cell.angle_beta   90.00
_cell.angle_gamma   90.00
#
_symmetry.space_group_name_H-M   'P 1'
#
loop_
_entity.id
_entity.type
_entity.pdbx_description
1 polymer ?
#
loop_
_entity_poly.entity_id
_entity_poly.type
_entity_poly.pdbx_seq_one_letter_code
_entity_poly.pdbx_strand_id
1 'polypeptide(L)'
;MPTTENAAIASMTALVAEIETRLLKDSPDYRAMLALKKAIAEVSGPVMHLRPTTERAVAPAPPVAYASGRVPSQPDAVAEVLDQYGPLPTSDILAMVLEMGVTVGGTDKLINLSSAISKSGRFRSFRLNGVPHWYFKDRELPVVRTMPPTWEAMANQNLGGKTGVAAPAAEDSSSSEGGENGDAAA
;
A
#
# COMPACT_ATOMS: atom_id res chain seq x y z
N MET A 1 22.07 -28.07 -7.18
CA MET A 1 20.69 -28.46 -7.53
C MET A 1 19.82 -27.21 -7.42
N PRO A 2 19.34 -26.60 -8.51
CA PRO A 2 18.38 -25.51 -8.41
C PRO A 2 17.12 -26.03 -7.71
N THR A 3 16.63 -25.30 -6.72
CA THR A 3 15.38 -25.62 -6.03
C THR A 3 14.22 -25.55 -7.04
N THR A 4 13.27 -26.46 -6.93
CA THR A 4 12.08 -26.54 -7.80
C THR A 4 11.32 -25.21 -7.87
N GLU A 5 11.39 -24.41 -6.81
CA GLU A 5 10.84 -23.06 -6.72
C GLU A 5 11.44 -22.09 -7.75
N ASN A 6 12.76 -22.12 -7.96
CA ASN A 6 13.41 -21.25 -8.94
C ASN A 6 12.99 -21.58 -10.38
N ALA A 7 12.70 -22.85 -10.67
CA ALA A 7 12.21 -23.28 -11.98
C ALA A 7 10.76 -22.79 -12.23
N ALA A 8 9.92 -22.78 -11.20
CA ALA A 8 8.56 -22.26 -11.29
C ALA A 8 8.53 -20.75 -11.56
N ILE A 9 9.35 -19.98 -10.84
CA ILE A 9 9.48 -18.53 -11.03
C ILE A 9 9.98 -18.21 -12.45
N ALA A 10 10.97 -18.96 -12.95
CA ALA A 10 11.49 -18.78 -14.31
C ALA A 10 10.40 -19.05 -15.36
N SER A 11 9.60 -20.11 -15.19
CA SER A 11 8.50 -20.46 -16.08
C SER A 11 7.40 -19.38 -16.10
N MET A 12 6.99 -18.89 -14.94
CA MET A 12 6.02 -17.80 -14.83
C MET A 12 6.51 -16.51 -15.49
N THR A 13 7.80 -16.18 -15.31
CA THR A 13 8.42 -15.00 -15.92
C THR A 13 8.42 -15.11 -17.45
N ALA A 14 8.73 -16.30 -18.00
CA ALA A 14 8.71 -16.54 -19.43
C ALA A 14 7.30 -16.39 -20.02
N LEU A 15 6.27 -16.91 -19.33
CA LEU A 15 4.88 -16.83 -19.76
C LEU A 15 4.36 -15.38 -19.74
N VAL A 16 4.75 -14.59 -18.74
CA VAL A 16 4.43 -13.15 -18.70
C VAL A 16 5.04 -12.43 -19.91
N ALA A 17 6.33 -12.68 -20.21
CA ALA A 17 7.01 -12.06 -21.35
C ALA A 17 6.36 -12.44 -22.70
N GLU A 18 5.91 -13.68 -22.84
CA GLU A 18 5.18 -14.13 -24.03
C GLU A 18 3.84 -13.40 -24.20
N ILE A 19 3.05 -13.30 -23.13
CA ILE A 19 1.77 -12.59 -23.13
C ILE A 19 1.98 -11.11 -23.49
N GLU A 20 2.97 -10.44 -22.89
CA GLU A 20 3.29 -9.05 -23.20
C GLU A 20 3.67 -8.88 -24.67
N THR A 21 4.48 -9.78 -25.21
CA THR A 21 4.87 -9.76 -26.64
C THR A 21 3.65 -9.90 -27.55
N ARG A 22 2.72 -10.79 -27.22
CA ARG A 22 1.46 -10.97 -27.96
C ARG A 22 0.58 -9.72 -27.90
N LEU A 23 0.42 -9.13 -26.70
CA LEU A 23 -0.36 -7.91 -26.52
C LEU A 23 0.23 -6.71 -27.26
N LEU A 24 1.56 -6.58 -27.29
CA LEU A 24 2.25 -5.55 -28.07
C LEU A 24 1.96 -5.64 -29.57
N LYS A 25 1.88 -6.88 -30.09
CA LYS A 25 1.69 -7.12 -31.52
C LYS A 25 0.23 -6.98 -31.94
N ASP A 26 -0.67 -7.62 -31.20
CA ASP A 26 -2.04 -7.85 -31.67
C ASP A 26 -3.04 -6.81 -31.15
N SER A 27 -2.73 -6.10 -30.05
CA SER A 27 -3.64 -5.12 -29.45
C SER A 27 -3.19 -3.66 -29.69
N PRO A 28 -3.93 -2.87 -30.51
CA PRO A 28 -3.69 -1.43 -30.60
C PRO A 28 -3.97 -0.70 -29.28
N ASP A 29 -4.95 -1.17 -28.50
CA ASP A 29 -5.33 -0.56 -27.22
C ASP A 29 -4.22 -0.70 -26.18
N TYR A 30 -3.54 -1.85 -26.14
CA TYR A 30 -2.39 -2.06 -25.25
C TYR A 30 -1.26 -1.07 -25.55
N ARG A 31 -0.99 -0.81 -26.84
CA ARG A 31 -0.01 0.20 -27.27
C ARG A 31 -0.43 1.62 -26.89
N ALA A 32 -1.70 1.97 -27.06
CA ALA A 32 -2.24 3.26 -26.65
C ALA A 32 -2.11 3.48 -25.13
N MET A 33 -2.40 2.44 -24.33
CA MET A 33 -2.21 2.47 -22.89
C MET A 33 -0.74 2.69 -22.51
N LEU A 34 0.20 2.00 -23.15
CA LEU A 34 1.64 2.20 -22.90
C LEU A 34 2.09 3.62 -23.25
N ALA A 35 1.61 4.19 -24.36
CA ALA A 35 1.88 5.57 -24.73
C ALA A 35 1.34 6.57 -23.69
N LEU A 36 0.12 6.35 -23.19
CA LEU A 36 -0.48 7.13 -22.10
C LEU A 36 0.32 7.04 -20.81
N LYS A 37 0.76 5.83 -20.40
CA LYS A 37 1.62 5.64 -19.21
C LYS A 37 2.94 6.40 -19.35
N LYS A 38 3.55 6.37 -20.54
CA LYS A 38 4.77 7.13 -20.82
C LYS A 38 4.53 8.64 -20.74
N ALA A 39 3.45 9.14 -21.34
CA ALA A 39 3.09 10.56 -21.30
C ALA A 39 2.81 11.03 -19.85
N ILE A 40 2.13 10.20 -19.05
CA ILE A 40 1.91 10.49 -17.62
C ILE A 40 3.24 10.57 -16.88
N ALA A 41 4.20 9.67 -17.16
CA ALA A 41 5.52 9.71 -16.54
C ALA A 41 6.36 10.93 -16.97
N GLU A 42 6.21 11.42 -18.20
CA GLU A 42 6.88 12.65 -18.65
C GLU A 42 6.26 13.90 -18.01
N VAL A 43 4.92 13.99 -17.97
CA VAL A 43 4.19 15.15 -17.43
C VAL A 43 4.24 15.21 -15.91
N SER A 44 4.18 14.06 -15.23
CA SER A 44 4.27 13.99 -13.76
C SER A 44 5.70 14.22 -13.26
N GLY A 45 6.65 14.47 -14.18
CA GLY A 45 8.08 14.44 -13.92
C GLY A 45 8.52 13.05 -13.45
N PRO A 46 9.78 12.88 -13.03
CA PRO A 46 10.12 11.77 -12.16
C PRO A 46 9.26 11.92 -10.91
N VAL A 47 8.10 11.25 -10.89
CA VAL A 47 7.36 10.97 -9.67
C VAL A 47 8.43 10.36 -8.79
N MET A 48 8.84 11.10 -7.76
CA MET A 48 9.52 10.51 -6.63
C MET A 48 8.52 9.54 -6.03
N HIS A 49 8.34 8.39 -6.68
CA HIS A 49 7.95 7.18 -6.02
C HIS A 49 9.05 7.02 -4.98
N LEU A 50 8.70 7.39 -3.74
CA LEU A 50 9.27 6.83 -2.55
C LEU A 50 9.23 5.32 -2.77
N ARG A 51 10.30 4.81 -3.38
CA ARG A 51 10.51 3.39 -3.58
C ARG A 51 10.43 2.78 -2.19
N PRO A 52 9.71 1.66 -2.00
CA PRO A 52 10.07 0.74 -0.94
C PRO A 52 11.51 0.30 -1.22
N THR A 53 12.44 0.81 -0.42
CA THR A 53 13.72 0.19 -0.06
C THR A 53 14.22 -0.92 -1.00
N THR A 54 14.97 -0.52 -2.02
CA THR A 54 16.15 -1.28 -2.48
C THR A 54 17.22 -0.25 -2.79
N GLU A 55 18.16 -0.11 -1.84
CA GLU A 55 19.50 0.49 -1.95
C GLU A 55 19.70 1.38 -3.18
N ARG A 56 19.05 2.54 -3.21
CA ARG A 56 19.64 3.64 -3.97
C ARG A 56 20.66 4.23 -3.02
N ALA A 57 21.94 4.02 -3.31
CA ALA A 57 23.01 4.85 -2.78
C ALA A 57 22.74 6.29 -3.24
N VAL A 58 21.83 6.96 -2.55
CA VAL A 58 21.73 8.41 -2.53
C VAL A 58 23.08 8.81 -1.95
N ALA A 59 23.94 9.37 -2.80
CA ALA A 59 25.12 10.06 -2.29
C ALA A 59 24.63 10.95 -1.15
N PRO A 60 25.17 10.80 0.08
CA PRO A 60 24.64 11.48 1.24
C PRO A 60 24.50 12.95 0.87
N ALA A 61 23.27 13.45 0.88
CA ALA A 61 23.07 14.88 0.76
C ALA A 61 23.98 15.49 1.82
N PRO A 62 24.82 16.47 1.48
CA PRO A 62 25.73 17.04 2.45
C PRO A 62 24.90 17.44 3.67
N PRO A 63 25.32 17.07 4.89
CA PRO A 63 24.58 17.38 6.09
C PRO A 63 24.23 18.86 6.02
N VAL A 64 22.95 19.18 6.08
CA VAL A 64 22.49 20.56 6.03
C VAL A 64 23.05 21.21 7.29
N ALA A 65 24.22 21.83 7.15
CA ALA A 65 24.89 22.49 8.24
C ALA A 65 24.03 23.70 8.59
N TYR A 66 23.24 23.58 9.66
CA TYR A 66 22.47 24.69 10.17
C TYR A 66 23.41 25.88 10.40
N ALA A 67 23.21 26.95 9.65
CA ALA A 67 24.05 28.15 9.70
C ALA A 67 24.14 28.76 11.12
N SER A 68 23.17 28.44 11.99
CA SER A 68 23.11 28.90 13.37
C SER A 68 23.80 28.00 14.40
N GLY A 69 24.31 26.82 13.99
CA GLY A 69 24.94 25.82 14.87
C GLY A 69 24.00 25.23 15.94
N ARG A 70 22.72 25.61 15.95
CA ARG A 70 21.71 25.05 16.87
C ARG A 70 20.93 23.96 16.15
N VAL A 71 20.94 22.77 16.74
CA VAL A 71 20.05 21.68 16.31
C VAL A 71 18.61 22.10 16.59
N PRO A 72 17.71 22.09 15.58
CA PRO A 72 16.31 22.48 15.78
C PRO A 72 15.61 21.54 16.75
N SER A 73 14.57 22.05 17.42
CA SER A 73 13.68 21.19 18.21
C SER A 73 12.95 20.21 17.29
N GLN A 74 12.53 19.05 17.82
CA GLN A 74 11.76 18.07 17.02
C GLN A 74 10.57 18.69 16.25
N PRO A 75 9.66 19.48 16.87
CA PRO A 75 8.55 20.06 16.12
C PRO A 75 8.99 21.12 15.09
N ASP A 76 10.11 21.80 15.30
CA ASP A 76 10.63 22.76 14.32
C ASP A 76 11.26 22.05 13.12
N ALA A 77 12.00 20.96 13.36
CA ALA A 77 12.52 20.12 12.30
C ALA A 77 11.41 19.49 11.46
N VAL A 78 10.33 19.03 12.10
CA VAL A 78 9.13 18.54 11.41
C VAL A 78 8.48 19.65 10.58
N ALA A 79 8.42 20.88 11.10
CA ALA A 79 7.88 22.01 10.34
C ALA A 79 8.71 22.26 9.07
N GLU A 80 10.03 22.29 9.19
CA GLU A 80 10.94 22.49 8.04
C GLU A 80 10.77 21.37 6.99
N VAL A 81 10.69 20.11 7.42
CA VAL A 81 10.41 18.97 6.53
C VAL A 81 9.07 19.12 5.81
N LEU A 82 7.99 19.43 6.55
CA LEU A 82 6.66 19.55 5.94
C LEU A 82 6.52 20.79 5.07
N ASP A 83 7.29 21.86 5.33
CA ASP A 83 7.34 23.07 4.51
C ASP A 83 7.99 22.78 3.15
N GLN A 84 9.07 21.99 3.15
CA GLN A 84 9.82 21.65 1.95
C GLN A 84 9.13 20.55 1.11
N TYR A 85 8.58 19.52 1.75
CA TYR A 85 8.12 18.31 1.07
C TYR A 85 6.59 18.13 1.05
N GLY A 86 5.85 18.95 1.79
CA GLY A 86 4.40 18.83 1.90
C GLY A 86 3.96 17.72 2.87
N PRO A 87 2.74 17.17 2.71
CA PRO A 87 2.23 16.14 3.60
C PRO A 87 3.02 14.84 3.53
N LEU A 88 3.45 14.32 4.68
CA LEU A 88 4.26 13.11 4.76
C LEU A 88 3.78 12.15 5.86
N PRO A 89 3.96 10.82 5.71
CA PRO A 89 3.74 9.88 6.78
C PRO A 89 4.84 9.99 7.86
N THR A 90 4.53 9.55 9.07
CA THR A 90 5.46 9.64 10.23
C THR A 90 6.82 8.98 9.95
N SER A 91 6.86 7.88 9.18
CA SER A 91 8.09 7.17 8.84
C SER A 91 9.08 8.05 8.08
N ASP A 92 8.57 8.80 7.11
CA ASP A 92 9.40 9.57 6.18
C ASP A 92 9.88 10.84 6.87
N ILE A 93 9.00 11.45 7.68
CA ILE A 93 9.37 12.56 8.56
C ILE A 93 10.48 12.13 9.53
N LEU A 94 10.38 10.93 10.13
CA LEU A 94 11.41 10.44 11.04
C LEU A 94 12.77 10.29 10.34
N ALA A 95 12.80 9.71 9.14
CA ALA A 95 14.03 9.56 8.37
C ALA A 95 14.69 10.93 8.11
N MET A 96 13.92 11.90 7.62
CA MET A 96 14.42 13.24 7.31
C MET A 96 14.87 14.01 8.56
N VAL A 97 14.12 13.92 9.65
CA VAL A 97 14.47 14.55 10.94
C VAL A 97 15.77 13.96 11.51
N LEU A 98 16.01 12.66 11.35
CA LEU A 98 17.28 12.04 11.75
C LEU A 98 18.46 12.47 10.85
N GLU A 99 18.23 12.63 9.54
CA GLU A 99 19.23 13.16 8.60
C GLU A 99 19.62 14.61 8.91
N MET A 100 18.69 15.38 9.49
CA MET A 100 18.93 16.73 10.03
C MET A 100 19.73 16.72 11.35
N GLY A 101 20.13 15.55 11.87
CA GLY A 101 20.87 15.42 13.13
C GLY A 101 20.01 15.65 14.37
N VAL A 102 18.68 15.64 14.25
CA VAL A 102 17.77 15.78 15.38
C VAL A 102 17.53 14.42 16.03
N THR A 103 17.86 14.31 17.31
CA THR A 103 17.68 13.06 18.05
C THR A 103 16.22 12.88 18.49
N VAL A 104 15.62 11.76 18.08
CA VAL A 104 14.35 11.26 18.63
C VAL A 104 14.64 10.17 19.65
N GLY A 105 14.38 10.46 20.93
CA GLY A 105 14.65 9.56 22.05
C GLY A 105 13.65 8.41 22.19
N GLY A 106 13.95 7.48 23.11
CA GLY A 106 13.13 6.32 23.50
C GLY A 106 13.23 5.11 22.56
N THR A 107 12.58 4.02 22.96
CA THR A 107 12.67 2.71 22.27
C THR A 107 11.98 2.72 20.92
N ASP A 108 10.76 3.26 20.86
CA ASP A 108 10.00 3.40 19.62
C ASP A 108 10.01 4.86 19.16
N LYS A 109 10.92 5.17 18.24
CA LYS A 109 11.12 6.51 17.69
C LYS A 109 9.90 7.01 16.91
N LEU A 110 9.16 6.12 16.23
CA LEU A 110 7.98 6.51 15.45
C LEU A 110 6.86 6.98 16.36
N ILE A 111 6.58 6.22 17.43
CA ILE A 111 5.57 6.59 18.42
C ILE A 111 5.95 7.89 19.13
N ASN A 112 7.22 8.03 19.52
CA ASN A 112 7.69 9.23 20.21
C ASN A 112 7.63 10.49 19.34
N LEU A 113 8.05 10.38 18.07
CA LEU A 113 7.93 11.49 17.12
C LEU A 113 6.45 11.84 16.88
N SER A 114 5.58 10.86 16.63
CA SER A 114 4.14 11.07 16.46
C SER A 114 3.53 11.78 17.68
N SER A 115 3.91 11.37 18.89
CA SER A 115 3.49 12.00 20.15
C SER A 115 3.97 13.45 20.24
N ALA A 116 5.24 13.73 19.89
CA ALA A 116 5.81 15.08 19.89
C ALA A 116 5.11 15.99 18.86
N ILE A 117 4.86 15.49 17.65
CA ILE A 117 4.13 16.19 16.59
C ILE A 117 2.72 16.54 17.07
N SER A 118 2.00 15.58 17.63
CA SER A 118 0.64 15.76 18.15
C SER A 118 0.57 16.82 19.25
N LYS A 119 1.50 16.77 20.22
CA LYS A 119 1.56 17.72 21.35
C LYS A 119 1.86 19.16 20.92
N SER A 120 2.47 19.37 19.75
CA SER A 120 2.81 20.72 19.27
C SER A 120 1.58 21.58 18.91
N GLY A 121 0.43 20.96 18.59
CA GLY A 121 -0.78 21.66 18.15
C GLY A 121 -0.72 22.34 16.77
N ARG A 122 0.47 22.42 16.14
CA ARG A 122 0.72 23.05 14.83
C ARG A 122 0.33 22.15 13.65
N PHE A 123 0.29 20.84 13.88
CA PHE A 123 0.07 19.85 12.83
C PHE A 123 -1.26 19.13 13.02
N ARG A 124 -1.80 18.61 11.93
CA ARG A 124 -2.96 17.71 11.90
C ARG A 124 -2.62 16.46 11.10
N SER A 125 -3.23 15.34 11.48
CA SER A 125 -3.15 14.11 10.72
C SER A 125 -4.39 13.92 9.84
N PHE A 126 -4.22 13.43 8.62
CA PHE A 126 -5.29 13.07 7.70
C PHE A 126 -4.86 11.85 6.86
N ARG A 127 -5.80 11.17 6.21
CA ARG A 127 -5.50 9.96 5.42
C ARG A 127 -5.44 10.28 3.93
N LEU A 128 -4.32 9.94 3.29
CA LEU A 128 -4.17 9.90 1.83
C LEU A 128 -3.97 8.44 1.44
N ASN A 129 -4.84 7.92 0.56
CA ASN A 129 -4.79 6.52 0.11
C ASN A 129 -4.76 5.51 1.28
N GLY A 130 -5.49 5.79 2.36
CA GLY A 130 -5.54 4.94 3.56
C GLY A 130 -4.38 5.11 4.54
N VAL A 131 -3.31 5.81 4.16
CA VAL A 131 -2.10 6.02 4.99
C VAL A 131 -2.19 7.37 5.72
N PRO A 132 -1.92 7.43 7.04
CA PRO A 132 -1.91 8.68 7.79
C PRO A 132 -0.71 9.56 7.41
N HIS A 133 -0.99 10.79 7.00
CA HIS A 133 -0.03 11.84 6.70
C HIS A 133 -0.19 13.00 7.69
N TRP A 134 0.91 13.67 8.01
CA TRP A 134 0.93 14.89 8.80
C TRP A 134 1.04 16.11 7.89
N TYR A 135 0.36 17.19 8.25
CA TYR A 135 0.50 18.47 7.59
C TYR A 135 0.16 19.63 8.54
N PHE A 136 0.46 20.85 8.14
CA PHE A 136 0.12 22.05 8.89
C PHE A 136 -1.40 22.19 9.09
N LYS A 137 -1.81 22.56 10.30
CA LYS A 137 -3.22 22.72 10.65
C LYS A 137 -3.84 24.00 10.07
N ASP A 138 -3.04 25.04 9.93
CA ASP A 138 -3.39 26.38 9.46
C ASP A 138 -3.25 26.57 7.94
N ARG A 139 -2.65 25.60 7.23
CA ARG A 139 -2.55 25.63 5.76
C ARG A 139 -3.67 24.83 5.10
N GLU A 140 -4.06 25.24 3.91
CA GLU A 140 -4.95 24.43 3.07
C GLU A 140 -4.25 23.12 2.69
N LEU A 141 -4.97 21.99 2.78
CA LEU A 141 -4.42 20.74 2.28
C LEU A 141 -4.11 20.94 0.80
N PRO A 142 -2.92 20.53 0.31
CA PRO A 142 -2.71 20.50 -1.12
C PRO A 142 -3.85 19.69 -1.71
N VAL A 143 -4.53 20.26 -2.70
CA VAL A 143 -5.56 19.56 -3.46
C VAL A 143 -4.80 18.47 -4.21
N VAL A 144 -4.56 17.35 -3.54
CA VAL A 144 -4.23 16.10 -4.19
C VAL A 144 -5.45 15.91 -5.06
N ARG A 145 -5.31 16.14 -6.38
CA ARG A 145 -6.29 15.70 -7.34
C ARG A 145 -6.37 14.21 -7.09
N THR A 146 -7.33 13.82 -6.25
CA THR A 146 -7.74 12.45 -6.08
C THR A 146 -8.10 12.06 -7.49
N MET A 147 -7.18 11.36 -8.16
CA MET A 147 -7.56 10.70 -9.39
C MET A 147 -8.80 9.90 -9.00
N PRO A 148 -9.90 10.04 -9.75
CA PRO A 148 -11.11 9.30 -9.45
C PRO A 148 -10.69 7.85 -9.21
N PRO A 149 -11.23 7.18 -8.16
CA PRO A 149 -10.84 5.81 -7.84
C PRO A 149 -10.84 5.05 -9.15
N THR A 150 -9.65 4.60 -9.58
CA THR A 150 -9.56 3.84 -10.81
C THR A 150 -10.52 2.69 -10.64
N TRP A 151 -11.39 2.48 -11.63
CA TRP A 151 -12.41 1.43 -11.61
C TRP A 151 -11.81 0.04 -11.28
N GLU A 152 -10.50 -0.16 -11.49
CA GLU A 152 -9.70 -1.30 -11.01
C GLU A 152 -9.73 -1.49 -9.48
N ALA A 153 -9.65 -0.41 -8.68
CA ALA A 153 -9.73 -0.49 -7.23
C ALA A 153 -11.15 -0.85 -6.73
N MET A 154 -12.18 -0.50 -7.51
CA MET A 154 -13.57 -0.91 -7.24
C MET A 154 -13.83 -2.36 -7.68
N ALA A 155 -13.19 -2.84 -8.75
CA ALA A 155 -13.35 -4.21 -9.23
C ALA A 155 -12.84 -5.25 -8.21
N ASN A 156 -11.76 -4.93 -7.48
CA ASN A 156 -11.17 -5.86 -6.51
C ASN A 156 -11.88 -5.93 -5.14
N GLN A 157 -12.80 -5.01 -4.82
CA GLN A 157 -13.57 -5.08 -3.56
C GLN A 157 -14.80 -5.99 -3.65
N ASN A 158 -15.21 -6.43 -4.84
CA ASN A 158 -16.47 -7.16 -5.04
C ASN A 158 -16.31 -8.69 -5.18
N LEU A 159 -15.11 -9.25 -5.00
CA LEU A 159 -14.86 -10.70 -5.09
C LEU A 159 -14.90 -11.44 -3.74
N GLY A 160 -15.08 -10.72 -2.62
CA GLY A 160 -15.22 -11.33 -1.28
C GLY A 160 -16.65 -11.78 -0.93
N GLY A 161 -17.62 -11.59 -1.82
CA GLY A 161 -19.03 -11.86 -1.57
C GLY A 161 -19.47 -13.28 -1.95
N LYS A 162 -19.35 -14.20 -0.99
CA LYS A 162 -20.40 -15.20 -0.69
C LYS A 162 -20.62 -16.32 -1.73
N THR A 163 -19.64 -17.22 -1.93
CA THR A 163 -19.96 -18.62 -2.29
C THR A 163 -20.29 -19.41 -1.02
N GLY A 164 -21.44 -19.11 -0.42
CA GLY A 164 -22.11 -20.04 0.47
C GLY A 164 -22.74 -21.14 -0.37
N VAL A 165 -21.94 -22.14 -0.74
CA VAL A 165 -22.46 -23.39 -1.31
C VAL A 165 -23.09 -24.14 -0.16
N ALA A 166 -24.41 -24.02 -0.05
CA ALA A 166 -25.22 -24.89 0.80
C ALA A 166 -25.00 -26.34 0.33
N ALA A 167 -24.50 -27.18 1.24
CA ALA A 167 -24.44 -28.61 1.04
C ALA A 167 -25.87 -29.16 0.82
N PRO A 168 -26.12 -29.98 -0.23
CA PRO A 168 -27.41 -30.64 -0.38
C PRO A 168 -27.59 -31.64 0.76
N ALA A 169 -28.70 -31.47 1.50
CA ALA A 169 -29.19 -32.45 2.46
C ALA A 169 -29.43 -33.78 1.72
N ALA A 170 -28.85 -34.86 2.25
CA ALA A 170 -29.11 -36.20 1.77
C ALA A 170 -30.55 -36.58 2.14
N GLU A 171 -31.39 -36.73 1.12
CA GLU A 171 -32.74 -37.26 1.26
C GLU A 171 -32.71 -38.80 1.36
N ASP A 172 -33.54 -39.25 2.29
CA ASP A 172 -34.11 -40.56 2.53
C ASP A 172 -34.21 -41.53 1.33
N SER A 173 -33.84 -42.79 1.58
CA SER A 173 -34.30 -43.97 0.86
C SER A 173 -34.28 -45.11 1.87
N SER A 174 -35.41 -45.50 2.46
CA SER A 174 -36.51 -46.30 1.89
C SER A 174 -36.14 -47.78 1.65
N SER A 175 -37.07 -48.66 2.05
CA SER A 175 -37.13 -50.14 1.93
C SER A 175 -36.33 -50.94 2.98
N SER A 176 -36.83 -52.00 3.62
CA SER A 176 -37.93 -52.94 3.32
C SER A 176 -38.34 -53.69 4.62
N GLU A 177 -39.64 -53.84 4.92
CA GLU A 177 -40.44 -55.10 4.84
C GLU A 177 -40.09 -56.27 5.79
N GLY A 178 -41.17 -56.90 6.29
CA GLY A 178 -41.24 -58.18 6.99
C GLY A 178 -41.69 -57.98 8.44
N GLY A 179 -42.98 -58.08 8.79
CA GLY A 179 -43.76 -59.33 8.83
C GLY A 179 -43.38 -60.11 10.10
N GLU A 180 -44.22 -60.67 10.95
CA GLU A 180 -45.59 -61.13 10.83
C GLU A 180 -45.94 -61.89 12.16
N ASN A 181 -47.22 -61.93 12.52
CA ASN A 181 -47.95 -62.90 13.38
C ASN A 181 -47.96 -62.92 14.92
N GLY A 182 -49.20 -63.11 15.41
CA GLY A 182 -49.59 -63.87 16.61
C GLY A 182 -50.27 -63.00 17.66
N ASP A 183 -51.59 -62.78 17.67
CA ASP A 183 -52.74 -63.69 17.82
C ASP A 183 -52.90 -64.33 19.22
N ALA A 184 -54.17 -64.45 19.63
CA ALA A 184 -54.77 -65.12 20.80
C ALA A 184 -54.73 -64.37 22.15
N ALA A 185 -55.86 -63.78 22.57
CA ALA A 185 -56.95 -64.40 23.38
C ALA A 185 -56.74 -64.11 24.88
N ALA A 186 -57.72 -63.96 25.75
CA ALA A 186 -59.16 -63.71 25.75
C ALA A 186 -59.46 -63.22 27.18
#